data_AF-A0A4Y8ISQ1-F1
#
_entry.id   AF-A0A4Y8ISQ1-F1
#
_cell.length_a   1.000
_cell.length_b   1.000
_cell.length_c   1.000
_cell.angle_alpha   90.00
_cell.angle_beta   90.00
_cell.angle_gamma   90.00
#
_symmetry.space_group_name_H-M   'P 1'
#
loop_
_entity.id
_entity.type
_entity.pdbx_description
1 polymer ?
#
loop_
_entity_poly.entity_id
_entity_poly.type
_entity_poly.pdbx_seq_one_letter_code
_entity_poly.pdbx_strand_id
1 'polypeptide(L)'
;MIKLINLENTEDIRHKFITKYKHSHISASLYDEVLSNKQISWFKRLLIEAETPSANQIFNALLHMQTSLDIHDLVDLKTNENMAEDRSQTNQLQVLVGDFHSSYFYRLLSQQNLLEELYHFIEKIKEINDLKMSVLHNYEGHDMEIQLKHIEKIHIGLIEAIISLYNLPEKEVKSKIIDELVYQSDSCWIKILTDRDHLLSHRMISLRKQHWSLTK
;
A
#
# COMPACT_ATOMS: atom_id res chain seq x y z
N MET A 1 20.80 -4.52 -3.76
CA MET A 1 19.81 -4.84 -2.71
C MET A 1 19.91 -3.74 -1.66
N ILE A 2 18.80 -3.13 -1.26
CA ILE A 2 18.79 -2.16 -0.14
C ILE A 2 18.92 -2.97 1.16
N LYS A 3 19.93 -2.67 1.99
CA LYS A 3 20.16 -3.37 3.27
C LYS A 3 19.39 -2.67 4.40
N LEU A 4 18.47 -3.37 5.06
CA LEU A 4 17.69 -2.89 6.22
C LEU A 4 18.56 -2.35 7.36
N ILE A 5 19.62 -3.10 7.69
CA ILE A 5 20.36 -2.93 8.96
C ILE A 5 21.43 -1.84 8.85
N ASN A 6 21.90 -1.51 7.63
CA ASN A 6 23.03 -0.60 7.41
C ASN A 6 22.67 0.71 6.68
N LEU A 7 21.39 1.04 6.50
CA LEU A 7 20.96 2.28 5.83
C LEU A 7 19.84 3.00 6.61
N GLU A 8 20.19 4.20 7.05
CA GLU A 8 19.50 5.49 6.81
C GLU A 8 18.04 5.69 7.22
N ASN A 9 17.69 6.98 7.29
CA ASN A 9 16.34 7.50 7.39
C ASN A 9 15.48 6.96 6.21
N THR A 10 14.18 6.83 6.41
CA THR A 10 13.24 6.29 5.42
C THR A 10 13.25 7.07 4.10
N GLU A 11 13.53 8.38 4.15
CA GLU A 11 13.70 9.23 2.98
C GLU A 11 14.82 8.75 2.05
N ASP A 12 15.98 8.37 2.59
CA ASP A 12 17.11 7.95 1.77
C ASP A 12 16.86 6.57 1.15
N ILE A 13 16.20 5.69 1.90
CA ILE A 13 15.73 4.39 1.40
C ILE A 13 14.81 4.61 0.21
N ARG A 14 13.80 5.48 0.37
CA ARG A 14 12.86 5.84 -0.69
C ARG A 14 13.60 6.42 -1.89
N HIS A 15 14.47 7.41 -1.67
CA HIS A 15 15.22 8.05 -2.74
C HIS A 15 16.09 7.07 -3.53
N LYS A 16 16.82 6.17 -2.84
CA LYS A 16 17.64 5.12 -3.47
C LYS A 16 16.79 4.12 -4.25
N PHE A 17 15.64 3.71 -3.69
CA PHE A 17 14.71 2.81 -4.35
C PHE A 17 14.17 3.42 -5.64
N ILE A 18 13.61 4.63 -5.57
CA ILE A 18 13.04 5.33 -6.73
C ILE A 18 14.11 5.63 -7.78
N THR A 19 15.28 6.15 -7.37
CA THR A 19 16.37 6.44 -8.31
C THR A 19 16.82 5.20 -9.09
N LYS A 20 16.81 4.04 -8.42
CA LYS A 20 17.25 2.79 -9.03
C LYS A 20 16.20 2.17 -9.95
N TYR A 21 14.92 2.24 -9.59
CA TYR A 21 13.86 1.47 -10.26
C TYR A 21 12.85 2.30 -11.03
N LYS A 22 12.97 3.64 -11.04
CA LYS A 22 12.16 4.49 -11.90
C LYS A 22 12.34 4.12 -13.37
N HIS A 23 11.23 4.03 -14.10
CA HIS A 23 11.27 3.77 -15.54
C HIS A 23 11.54 5.06 -16.33
N SER A 24 12.35 4.98 -17.40
CA SER A 24 12.74 6.15 -18.21
C SER A 24 11.58 6.80 -18.97
N HIS A 25 10.52 6.04 -19.26
CA HIS A 25 9.33 6.51 -19.98
C HIS A 25 8.24 7.12 -19.07
N ILE A 26 8.56 7.34 -17.79
CA ILE A 26 7.60 7.81 -16.79
C ILE A 26 8.12 9.07 -16.13
N SER A 27 7.23 10.03 -15.90
CA SER A 27 7.55 11.22 -15.13
C SER A 27 7.99 10.84 -13.71
N ALA A 28 9.06 11.47 -13.23
CA ALA A 28 9.50 11.32 -11.85
C ALA A 28 8.40 11.67 -10.83
N SER A 29 7.49 12.57 -11.20
CA SER A 29 6.36 12.99 -10.36
C SER A 29 5.38 11.87 -10.02
N LEU A 30 5.28 10.81 -10.84
CA LEU A 30 4.45 9.65 -10.48
C LEU A 30 4.93 9.05 -9.15
N TYR A 31 6.24 8.99 -8.97
CA TYR A 31 6.84 8.37 -7.80
C TYR A 31 6.76 9.23 -6.53
N ASP A 32 6.37 10.50 -6.65
CA ASP A 32 6.15 11.39 -5.48
C ASP A 32 4.90 11.00 -4.69
N GLU A 33 3.92 10.38 -5.36
CA GLU A 33 2.64 9.95 -4.79
C GLU A 33 2.65 8.49 -4.29
N VAL A 34 3.76 7.76 -4.45
CA VAL A 34 3.85 6.32 -4.11
C VAL A 34 4.90 6.07 -3.03
N LEU A 35 4.72 4.95 -2.31
CA LEU A 35 5.65 4.41 -1.34
C LEU A 35 6.00 5.45 -0.25
N SER A 36 5.09 5.68 0.68
CA SER A 36 5.29 6.66 1.76
C SER A 36 6.37 6.23 2.75
N ASN A 37 7.03 7.22 3.36
CA ASN A 37 8.04 6.99 4.38
C ASN A 37 7.50 6.28 5.63
N LYS A 38 6.20 6.46 5.94
CA LYS A 38 5.54 5.73 7.02
C LYS A 38 5.42 4.24 6.70
N GLN A 39 5.02 3.87 5.47
CA GLN A 39 4.97 2.46 5.04
C GLN A 39 6.37 1.82 5.08
N ILE A 40 7.40 2.52 4.57
CA ILE A 40 8.79 2.05 4.64
C ILE A 40 9.22 1.83 6.10
N SER A 41 8.89 2.77 7.00
CA SER A 41 9.19 2.65 8.42
C SER A 41 8.57 1.39 9.03
N TRP A 42 7.30 1.12 8.75
CA TRP A 42 6.60 -0.06 9.26
C TRP A 42 7.16 -1.37 8.72
N PHE A 43 7.42 -1.47 7.41
CA PHE A 43 8.10 -2.64 6.85
C PHE A 43 9.46 -2.87 7.48
N LYS A 44 10.26 -1.80 7.65
CA LYS A 44 11.59 -1.86 8.26
C LYS A 44 11.49 -2.37 9.70
N ARG A 45 10.61 -1.77 10.50
CA ARG A 45 10.43 -2.13 11.92
C ARG A 45 10.03 -3.59 12.08
N LEU A 46 9.00 -4.03 11.36
CA LEU A 46 8.45 -5.39 11.52
C LEU A 46 9.42 -6.46 11.04
N LEU A 47 10.17 -6.22 9.96
CA LEU A 47 11.16 -7.18 9.48
C LEU A 47 12.42 -7.22 10.34
N ILE A 48 12.75 -6.15 11.06
CA ILE A 48 13.79 -6.18 12.11
C ILE A 48 13.29 -7.02 13.29
N GLU A 49 12.05 -6.81 13.73
CA GLU A 49 11.45 -7.54 14.84
C GLU A 49 11.23 -9.03 14.54
N ALA A 50 10.97 -9.38 13.28
CA ALA A 50 10.85 -10.77 12.83
C ALA A 50 12.17 -11.56 12.87
N GLU A 51 13.32 -10.88 12.98
CA GLU A 51 14.67 -11.49 13.04
C GLU A 51 14.97 -12.54 11.93
N THR A 52 14.28 -12.43 10.78
CA THR A 52 14.44 -13.39 9.69
C THR A 52 15.72 -13.14 8.88
N PRO A 53 16.48 -14.20 8.50
CA PRO A 53 17.65 -14.05 7.64
C PRO A 53 17.32 -13.47 6.26
N SER A 54 16.06 -13.60 5.84
CA SER A 54 15.55 -13.13 4.54
C SER A 54 14.98 -11.70 4.58
N ALA A 55 15.14 -10.98 5.70
CA ALA A 55 14.52 -9.66 5.92
C ALA A 55 14.82 -8.69 4.76
N ASN A 56 16.07 -8.66 4.28
CA ASN A 56 16.48 -7.78 3.19
C ASN A 56 15.75 -8.11 1.88
N GLN A 57 15.65 -9.40 1.54
CA GLN A 57 15.01 -9.88 0.33
C GLN A 57 13.53 -9.52 0.35
N ILE A 58 12.86 -9.81 1.47
CA ILE A 58 11.43 -9.54 1.68
C ILE A 58 11.15 -8.04 1.67
N PHE A 59 11.98 -7.24 2.34
CA PHE A 59 11.83 -5.79 2.32
C PHE A 59 11.93 -5.21 0.91
N ASN A 60 12.95 -5.59 0.13
CA ASN A 60 13.07 -5.11 -1.25
C ASN A 60 11.85 -5.53 -2.09
N ALA A 61 11.37 -6.77 -1.91
CA ALA A 61 10.17 -7.24 -2.59
C ALA A 61 8.93 -6.40 -2.20
N LEU A 62 8.73 -6.13 -0.92
CA LEU A 62 7.61 -5.33 -0.42
C LEU A 62 7.64 -3.87 -0.90
N LEU A 63 8.82 -3.24 -1.02
CA LEU A 63 8.92 -1.90 -1.62
C LEU A 63 8.39 -1.91 -3.06
N HIS A 64 8.72 -2.95 -3.84
CA HIS A 64 8.19 -3.12 -5.19
C HIS A 64 6.67 -3.36 -5.17
N MET A 65 6.17 -4.29 -4.35
CA MET A 65 4.74 -4.57 -4.32
C MET A 65 3.90 -3.38 -3.85
N GLN A 66 4.34 -2.66 -2.81
CA GLN A 66 3.65 -1.45 -2.37
C GLN A 66 3.63 -0.38 -3.47
N THR A 67 4.75 -0.18 -4.17
CA THR A 67 4.81 0.75 -5.31
C THR A 67 3.83 0.33 -6.42
N SER A 68 3.73 -0.96 -6.71
CA SER A 68 2.77 -1.48 -7.69
C SER A 68 1.33 -1.17 -7.26
N LEU A 69 0.96 -1.51 -6.02
CA LEU A 69 -0.38 -1.26 -5.48
C LEU A 69 -0.74 0.23 -5.51
N ASP A 70 0.19 1.11 -5.11
CA ASP A 70 -0.04 2.56 -5.11
C ASP A 70 -0.22 3.10 -6.55
N ILE A 71 0.57 2.60 -7.52
CA ILE A 71 0.43 3.03 -8.91
C ILE A 71 -0.93 2.61 -9.49
N HIS A 72 -1.40 1.40 -9.22
CA HIS A 72 -2.73 0.97 -9.64
C HIS A 72 -3.83 1.83 -9.01
N ASP A 73 -3.68 2.19 -7.73
CA ASP A 73 -4.61 3.11 -7.06
C ASP A 73 -4.64 4.49 -7.73
N LEU A 74 -3.50 5.02 -8.17
CA LEU A 74 -3.45 6.29 -8.89
C LEU A 74 -4.17 6.22 -10.24
N VAL A 75 -4.06 5.09 -10.96
CA VAL A 75 -4.72 4.89 -12.25
C VAL A 75 -6.24 4.76 -12.06
N ASP A 76 -6.69 3.87 -11.17
CA ASP A 76 -8.10 3.56 -11.00
C ASP A 76 -8.91 4.79 -10.54
N LEU A 77 -8.29 5.64 -9.73
CA LEU A 77 -8.98 6.79 -9.11
C LEU A 77 -8.92 8.07 -9.93
N LYS A 78 -7.95 8.22 -10.84
CA LYS A 78 -7.84 9.40 -11.73
C LYS A 78 -8.65 9.23 -13.03
N THR A 79 -9.38 8.12 -13.20
CA THR A 79 -10.01 7.70 -14.48
C THR A 79 -11.44 8.22 -14.72
N ASN A 80 -11.96 9.14 -13.90
CA ASN A 80 -13.33 9.64 -14.05
C ASN A 80 -13.58 10.48 -15.34
N GLU A 81 -14.29 9.83 -16.27
CA GLU A 81 -15.31 10.25 -17.26
C GLU A 81 -15.04 11.27 -18.38
N ASN A 82 -13.88 11.92 -18.51
CA ASN A 82 -13.61 12.76 -19.70
C ASN A 82 -12.19 12.55 -20.24
N MET A 83 -11.95 11.39 -20.85
CA MET A 83 -10.61 11.01 -21.34
C MET A 83 -10.35 11.55 -22.75
N ALA A 84 -9.49 12.57 -22.83
CA ALA A 84 -8.73 12.87 -24.05
C ALA A 84 -7.72 11.74 -24.34
N GLU A 85 -7.39 11.50 -25.61
CA GLU A 85 -6.51 10.41 -26.07
C GLU A 85 -5.15 10.36 -25.32
N ASP A 86 -4.55 11.50 -25.01
CA ASP A 86 -3.27 11.58 -24.27
C ASP A 86 -3.34 11.05 -22.83
N ARG A 87 -4.51 11.13 -22.17
CA ARG A 87 -4.71 10.54 -20.83
C ARG A 87 -4.75 9.02 -20.90
N SER A 88 -5.26 8.45 -21.99
CA SER A 88 -5.31 7.00 -22.18
C SER A 88 -3.90 6.41 -22.28
N GLN A 89 -3.01 7.03 -23.05
CA GLN A 89 -1.62 6.58 -23.17
C GLN A 89 -0.85 6.69 -21.84
N THR A 90 -1.04 7.80 -21.12
CA THR A 90 -0.40 8.00 -19.81
C THR A 90 -0.83 6.95 -18.79
N ASN A 91 -2.13 6.64 -18.75
CA ASN A 91 -2.67 5.62 -17.86
C ASN A 91 -2.15 4.22 -18.21
N GLN A 92 -2.09 3.86 -19.50
CA GLN A 92 -1.52 2.59 -19.93
C GLN A 92 -0.05 2.44 -19.49
N LEU A 93 0.75 3.50 -19.64
CA LEU A 93 2.14 3.49 -19.17
C LEU A 93 2.22 3.31 -17.65
N GLN A 94 1.32 3.94 -16.88
CA GLN A 94 1.26 3.74 -15.43
C GLN A 94 0.86 2.30 -15.05
N VAL A 95 -0.13 1.71 -15.72
CA VAL A 95 -0.52 0.30 -15.52
C VAL A 95 0.69 -0.62 -15.75
N LEU A 96 1.42 -0.42 -16.85
CA LEU A 96 2.62 -1.21 -17.16
C LEU A 96 3.72 -1.06 -16.10
N VAL A 97 3.82 0.11 -15.45
CA VAL A 97 4.78 0.31 -14.36
C VAL A 97 4.33 -0.40 -13.09
N GLY A 98 3.02 -0.40 -12.82
CA GLY A 98 2.41 -1.24 -11.80
C GLY A 98 2.78 -2.71 -12.00
N ASP A 99 2.59 -3.23 -13.21
CA ASP A 99 2.94 -4.60 -13.61
C ASP A 99 4.44 -4.88 -13.55
N PHE A 100 5.27 -3.90 -13.92
CA PHE A 100 6.73 -3.98 -13.81
C PHE A 100 7.14 -4.17 -12.34
N HIS A 101 6.59 -3.38 -11.43
CA HIS A 101 6.92 -3.48 -10.01
C HIS A 101 6.38 -4.77 -9.39
N SER A 102 5.16 -5.22 -9.71
CA SER A 102 4.65 -6.50 -9.21
C SER A 102 5.49 -7.68 -9.74
N SER A 103 5.88 -7.66 -11.01
CA SER A 103 6.79 -8.66 -11.61
C SER A 103 8.15 -8.72 -10.90
N TYR A 104 8.69 -7.58 -10.48
CA TYR A 104 9.92 -7.53 -9.67
C TYR A 104 9.74 -8.18 -8.30
N PHE A 105 8.61 -7.96 -7.64
CA PHE A 105 8.29 -8.64 -6.38
C PHE A 105 8.29 -10.17 -6.56
N TYR A 106 7.58 -10.70 -7.56
CA TYR A 106 7.54 -12.14 -7.85
C TYR A 106 8.95 -12.70 -8.11
N ARG A 107 9.72 -11.98 -8.93
CA ARG A 107 11.10 -12.37 -9.26
C ARG A 107 12.00 -12.38 -8.03
N LEU A 108 11.92 -11.37 -7.16
CA LEU A 108 12.83 -11.26 -6.00
C LEU A 108 12.64 -12.40 -5.01
N LEU A 109 11.39 -12.80 -4.72
CA LEU A 109 11.13 -13.89 -3.79
C LEU A 109 11.43 -15.27 -4.43
N SER A 110 11.00 -15.48 -5.67
CA SER A 110 11.26 -16.75 -6.38
C SER A 110 12.76 -17.02 -6.60
N GLN A 111 13.55 -16.01 -6.98
CA GLN A 111 15.00 -16.16 -7.18
C GLN A 111 15.76 -16.51 -5.89
N GLN A 112 15.17 -16.23 -4.74
CA GLN A 112 15.77 -16.51 -3.42
C GLN A 112 15.17 -17.77 -2.79
N ASN A 113 14.34 -18.52 -3.53
CA ASN A 113 13.62 -19.70 -3.08
C ASN A 113 12.69 -19.44 -1.87
N LEU A 114 12.20 -18.20 -1.74
CA LEU A 114 11.28 -17.76 -0.68
C LEU A 114 9.82 -17.99 -1.12
N LEU A 115 9.51 -19.24 -1.46
CA LEU A 115 8.21 -19.60 -2.04
C LEU A 115 7.08 -19.55 -1.00
N GLU A 116 7.36 -19.89 0.26
CA GLU A 116 6.38 -19.81 1.34
C GLU A 116 5.94 -18.36 1.57
N GLU A 117 6.90 -17.44 1.70
CA GLU A 117 6.62 -16.01 1.84
C GLU A 117 5.90 -15.47 0.61
N LEU A 118 6.31 -15.90 -0.60
CA LEU A 118 5.66 -15.51 -1.83
C LEU A 118 4.18 -15.88 -1.84
N TYR A 119 3.83 -17.14 -1.55
CA TYR A 119 2.44 -17.58 -1.53
C TYR A 119 1.63 -16.86 -0.45
N HIS A 120 2.21 -16.65 0.73
CA HIS A 120 1.58 -15.91 1.82
C HIS A 120 1.21 -14.47 1.41
N PHE A 121 2.14 -13.76 0.77
CA PHE A 121 1.88 -12.41 0.29
C PHE A 121 0.89 -12.38 -0.87
N ILE A 122 0.93 -13.35 -1.80
CA ILE A 122 -0.02 -13.42 -2.94
C ILE A 122 -1.47 -13.47 -2.46
N GLU A 123 -1.77 -14.31 -1.48
CA GLU A 123 -3.13 -14.41 -0.93
C GLU A 123 -3.59 -13.07 -0.34
N LYS A 124 -2.70 -12.37 0.37
CA LYS A 124 -3.02 -11.05 0.92
C LYS A 124 -3.18 -9.97 -0.17
N ILE A 125 -2.35 -9.99 -1.21
CA ILE A 125 -2.45 -9.06 -2.34
C ILE A 125 -3.77 -9.25 -3.08
N LYS A 126 -4.19 -10.50 -3.28
CA LYS A 126 -5.49 -10.83 -3.86
C LYS A 126 -6.62 -10.26 -3.01
N GLU A 127 -6.59 -10.47 -1.69
CA GLU A 127 -7.58 -9.89 -0.76
C GLU A 127 -7.62 -8.35 -0.86
N ILE A 128 -6.46 -7.68 -0.90
CA ILE A 128 -6.38 -6.23 -1.07
C ILE A 128 -7.09 -5.80 -2.36
N ASN A 129 -6.80 -6.46 -3.48
CA ASN A 129 -7.40 -6.12 -4.77
C ASN A 129 -8.92 -6.39 -4.78
N ASP A 130 -9.38 -7.48 -4.16
CA ASP A 130 -10.81 -7.78 -4.00
C ASP A 130 -11.53 -6.70 -3.18
N LEU A 131 -10.88 -6.19 -2.12
CA LEU A 131 -11.40 -5.08 -1.33
C LEU A 131 -11.44 -3.77 -2.12
N LYS A 132 -10.40 -3.46 -2.92
CA LYS A 132 -10.39 -2.28 -3.80
C LYS A 132 -11.55 -2.34 -4.79
N MET A 133 -11.74 -3.48 -5.46
CA MET A 133 -12.88 -3.71 -6.35
C MET A 133 -14.21 -3.51 -5.60
N SER A 134 -14.32 -4.03 -4.38
CA SER A 134 -15.52 -3.87 -3.56
C SER A 134 -15.80 -2.41 -3.19
N VAL A 135 -14.78 -1.60 -2.89
CA VAL A 135 -14.94 -0.16 -2.58
C VAL A 135 -15.35 0.64 -3.82
N LEU A 136 -14.82 0.28 -4.99
CA LEU A 136 -15.15 0.93 -6.26
C LEU A 136 -16.55 0.56 -6.77
N HIS A 137 -16.90 -0.74 -6.78
CA HIS A 137 -18.14 -1.24 -7.36
C HIS A 137 -19.38 -1.07 -6.48
N ASN A 138 -19.26 -1.11 -5.13
CA ASN A 138 -20.42 -1.12 -4.24
C ASN A 138 -20.96 0.30 -3.96
N TYR A 139 -21.40 0.96 -5.03
CA TYR A 139 -21.81 2.37 -5.09
C TYR A 139 -23.16 2.65 -4.41
N GLU A 140 -24.01 1.64 -4.18
CA GLU A 140 -25.39 1.85 -3.72
C GLU A 140 -25.77 0.95 -2.53
N GLY A 141 -26.17 1.57 -1.42
CA GLY A 141 -26.88 0.92 -0.31
C GLY A 141 -26.03 0.20 0.76
N HIS A 142 -24.71 0.32 0.75
CA HIS A 142 -23.83 -0.37 1.71
C HIS A 142 -23.40 0.52 2.89
N ASP A 143 -23.23 -0.15 4.04
CA ASP A 143 -22.82 0.47 5.30
C ASP A 143 -21.42 1.11 5.19
N MET A 144 -21.36 2.41 5.45
CA MET A 144 -20.13 3.20 5.46
C MET A 144 -19.09 2.64 6.44
N GLU A 145 -19.52 1.99 7.52
CA GLU A 145 -18.61 1.33 8.45
C GLU A 145 -17.85 0.18 7.77
N ILE A 146 -18.54 -0.62 6.94
CA ILE A 146 -17.94 -1.72 6.17
C ILE A 146 -16.95 -1.17 5.15
N GLN A 147 -17.33 -0.11 4.44
CA GLN A 147 -16.44 0.56 3.47
C GLN A 147 -15.16 1.08 4.15
N LEU A 148 -15.28 1.70 5.33
CA LEU A 148 -14.11 2.13 6.10
C LEU A 148 -13.25 0.94 6.56
N LYS A 149 -13.84 -0.20 6.96
CA LYS A 149 -13.08 -1.43 7.28
C LYS A 149 -12.30 -1.93 6.07
N HIS A 150 -12.91 -1.90 4.88
CA HIS A 150 -12.22 -2.30 3.64
C HIS A 150 -11.05 -1.37 3.33
N ILE A 151 -11.24 -0.05 3.46
CA ILE A 151 -10.16 0.92 3.24
C ILE A 151 -9.02 0.72 4.24
N GLU A 152 -9.34 0.51 5.52
CA GLU A 152 -8.32 0.19 6.53
C GLU A 152 -7.50 -1.03 6.11
N LYS A 153 -8.17 -2.10 5.64
CA LYS A 153 -7.53 -3.33 5.16
C LYS A 153 -6.70 -3.14 3.89
N ILE A 154 -7.14 -2.30 2.95
CA ILE A 154 -6.37 -1.96 1.74
C ILE A 154 -5.02 -1.35 2.12
N HIS A 155 -5.00 -0.43 3.09
CA HIS A 155 -3.78 0.27 3.52
C HIS A 155 -2.83 -0.60 4.34
N ILE A 156 -3.38 -1.46 5.21
CA ILE A 156 -2.55 -2.24 6.15
C ILE A 156 -2.30 -3.68 5.71
N GLY A 157 -2.91 -4.14 4.62
CA GLY A 157 -2.95 -5.56 4.26
C GLY A 157 -1.56 -6.19 4.13
N LEU A 158 -0.62 -5.53 3.45
CA LEU A 158 0.76 -6.04 3.35
C LEU A 158 1.47 -6.08 4.71
N ILE A 159 1.17 -5.14 5.60
CA ILE A 159 1.71 -5.14 6.96
C ILE A 159 1.11 -6.29 7.78
N GLU A 160 -0.20 -6.53 7.68
CA GLU A 160 -0.85 -7.68 8.30
C GLU A 160 -0.27 -9.01 7.77
N ALA A 161 0.12 -9.08 6.49
CA ALA A 161 0.83 -10.24 5.97
C ALA A 161 2.18 -10.46 6.68
N ILE A 162 2.97 -9.42 6.94
CA ILE A 162 4.23 -9.57 7.70
C ILE A 162 3.96 -10.04 9.13
N ILE A 163 3.00 -9.41 9.80
CA ILE A 163 2.63 -9.74 11.19
C ILE A 163 2.21 -11.20 11.30
N SER A 164 1.35 -11.67 10.40
CA SER A 164 0.88 -13.06 10.38
C SER A 164 1.96 -14.05 9.99
N LEU A 165 2.82 -13.72 9.02
CA LEU A 165 3.90 -14.58 8.56
C LEU A 165 4.90 -14.91 9.69
N TYR A 166 5.17 -13.92 10.55
CA TYR A 166 6.15 -14.03 11.63
C TYR A 166 5.54 -14.10 13.03
N ASN A 167 4.21 -14.23 13.15
CA ASN A 167 3.48 -14.28 14.41
C ASN A 167 3.81 -13.11 15.37
N LEU A 168 3.92 -11.90 14.83
CA LEU A 168 4.25 -10.69 15.60
C LEU A 168 3.04 -10.21 16.44
N PRO A 169 3.26 -9.45 17.53
CA PRO A 169 2.17 -8.93 18.35
C PRO A 169 1.23 -7.98 17.58
N GLU A 170 0.01 -8.42 17.27
CA GLU A 170 -0.90 -7.69 16.36
C GLU A 170 -1.60 -6.48 17.04
N LYS A 171 -2.10 -6.65 18.27
CA LYS A 171 -3.17 -5.79 18.80
C LYS A 171 -2.77 -4.32 19.01
N GLU A 172 -1.63 -4.06 19.63
CA GLU A 172 -1.13 -2.70 19.90
C GLU A 172 -0.47 -2.04 18.68
N VAL A 173 -0.02 -2.88 17.73
CA VAL A 173 0.67 -2.43 16.52
C VAL A 173 -0.36 -2.00 15.47
N LYS A 174 -1.46 -2.74 15.35
CA LYS A 174 -2.52 -2.50 14.37
C LYS A 174 -3.20 -1.14 14.52
N SER A 175 -3.53 -0.71 15.74
CA SER A 175 -4.19 0.58 15.96
C SER A 175 -3.33 1.76 15.52
N LYS A 176 -2.03 1.71 15.85
CA LYS A 176 -1.04 2.73 15.46
C LYS A 176 -0.85 2.78 13.96
N ILE A 177 -0.72 1.63 13.30
CA ILE A 177 -0.58 1.56 11.84
C ILE A 177 -1.82 2.15 11.15
N ILE A 178 -3.03 1.78 11.59
CA ILE A 178 -4.27 2.28 11.00
C ILE A 178 -4.36 3.81 11.14
N ASP A 179 -4.11 4.35 12.33
CA ASP A 179 -4.14 5.79 12.53
C ASP A 179 -3.12 6.50 11.60
N GLU A 180 -1.88 6.04 11.59
CA GLU A 180 -0.79 6.65 10.83
C GLU A 180 -0.94 6.56 9.30
N LEU A 181 -1.35 5.40 8.79
CA LEU A 181 -1.41 5.09 7.36
C LEU A 181 -2.76 5.38 6.72
N VAL A 182 -3.86 5.44 7.48
CA VAL A 182 -5.21 5.66 6.95
C VAL A 182 -5.73 7.05 7.29
N TYR A 183 -5.67 7.45 8.57
CA TYR A 183 -6.38 8.63 9.08
C TYR A 183 -5.51 9.87 9.28
N GLN A 184 -4.19 9.70 9.28
CA GLN A 184 -3.20 10.78 9.26
C GLN A 184 -2.51 10.93 7.90
N SER A 185 -2.86 10.10 6.90
CA SER A 185 -2.37 10.20 5.54
C SER A 185 -3.41 10.87 4.64
N ASP A 186 -2.98 11.44 3.53
CA ASP A 186 -3.87 11.93 2.47
C ASP A 186 -4.38 10.76 1.60
N SER A 187 -5.08 9.82 2.24
CA SER A 187 -5.62 8.62 1.59
C SER A 187 -6.59 8.95 0.47
N CYS A 188 -6.24 8.59 -0.76
CA CYS A 188 -7.11 8.71 -1.94
C CYS A 188 -8.42 7.91 -1.75
N TRP A 189 -8.35 6.73 -1.13
CA TRP A 189 -9.51 5.89 -0.82
C TRP A 189 -10.50 6.56 0.13
N ILE A 190 -10.01 7.32 1.12
CA ILE A 190 -10.88 8.09 2.02
C ILE A 190 -11.55 9.24 1.24
N LYS A 191 -10.82 9.91 0.35
CA LYS A 191 -11.37 11.00 -0.49
C LYS A 191 -12.56 10.54 -1.33
N ILE A 192 -12.49 9.33 -1.89
CA ILE A 192 -13.62 8.73 -2.62
C ILE A 192 -14.88 8.66 -1.75
N LEU A 193 -14.76 8.28 -0.48
CA LEU A 193 -15.92 8.23 0.41
C LEU A 193 -16.43 9.63 0.75
N THR A 194 -15.53 10.60 0.92
CA THR A 194 -15.94 11.99 1.21
C THR A 194 -16.62 12.67 0.03
N ASP A 195 -16.22 12.33 -1.19
CA ASP A 195 -16.82 12.87 -2.42
C ASP A 195 -18.21 12.27 -2.67
N ARG A 196 -18.50 11.07 -2.14
CA ARG A 196 -19.79 10.36 -2.27
C ARG A 196 -20.87 10.86 -1.31
N ASP A 197 -20.54 11.04 -0.02
CA ASP A 197 -21.45 11.61 0.98
C ASP A 197 -20.65 12.38 2.03
N HIS A 198 -20.50 13.68 1.81
CA HIS A 198 -19.63 14.54 2.61
C HIS A 198 -20.00 14.55 4.11
N LEU A 199 -21.29 14.54 4.48
CA LEU A 199 -21.68 14.78 5.87
C LEU A 199 -21.61 13.50 6.73
N LEU A 200 -22.06 12.37 6.19
CA LEU A 200 -21.93 11.07 6.89
C LEU A 200 -20.47 10.61 6.95
N SER A 201 -19.71 10.79 5.86
CA SER A 201 -18.29 10.40 5.80
C SER A 201 -17.45 11.15 6.82
N HIS A 202 -17.56 12.48 6.91
CA HIS A 202 -16.78 13.26 7.89
C HIS A 202 -17.04 12.82 9.32
N ARG A 203 -18.31 12.56 9.67
CA ARG A 203 -18.67 12.08 11.01
C ARG A 203 -18.06 10.70 11.29
N MET A 204 -18.22 9.75 10.37
CA MET A 204 -17.73 8.38 10.55
C MET A 204 -16.20 8.31 10.58
N ILE A 205 -15.52 9.05 9.69
CA ILE A 205 -14.06 9.16 9.67
C ILE A 205 -13.57 9.76 10.98
N SER A 206 -14.21 10.81 11.49
CA SER A 206 -13.85 11.43 12.77
C SER A 206 -13.99 10.46 13.95
N LEU A 207 -15.09 9.69 13.99
CA LEU A 207 -15.32 8.66 15.01
C LEU A 207 -14.26 7.55 14.95
N ARG A 208 -13.94 7.05 13.75
CA ARG A 208 -12.91 6.03 13.57
C ARG A 208 -11.52 6.54 13.93
N LYS A 209 -11.17 7.76 13.55
CA LYS A 209 -9.91 8.41 13.94
C LYS A 209 -9.80 8.53 15.47
N GLN A 210 -10.87 8.94 16.14
CA GLN A 210 -10.90 8.98 17.60
C GLN A 210 -10.75 7.58 18.22
N HIS A 211 -11.44 6.57 17.67
CA HIS A 211 -11.32 5.18 18.12
C HIS A 211 -9.88 4.67 18.07
N TRP A 212 -9.20 4.82 16.94
CA TRP A 212 -7.84 4.31 16.76
C TRP A 212 -6.78 5.10 17.54
N SER A 213 -6.96 6.41 17.72
CA SER A 213 -6.05 7.25 18.51
C SER A 213 -6.12 7.00 20.02
N LEU A 214 -7.26 6.52 20.53
CA LEU A 214 -7.46 6.16 21.94
C LEU A 214 -7.08 4.71 22.27
N THR A 215 -7.05 3.85 21.27
CA THR A 215 -6.65 2.43 21.42
C THR A 215 -5.12 2.34 21.34
N LYS A 216 -4.41 2.84 22.35
CA LYS A 216 -2.93 2.87 22.42
C LYS A 216 -2.31 1.78 23.26
#